data_AF-A0A7J8SVB5-F1
#
_entry.id   AF-A0A7J8SVB5-F1
#
_cell.length_a   1.000
_cell.length_b   1.000
_cell.length_c   1.000
_cell.angle_alpha   90.00
_cell.angle_beta   90.00
_cell.angle_gamma   90.00
#
_symmetry.space_group_name_H-M   'P 1'
#
loop_
_entity.id
_entity.type
_entity.pdbx_description
1 polymer ?
#
loop_
_entity_poly.entity_id
_entity_poly.type
_entity_poly.pdbx_seq_one_letter_code
_entity_poly.pdbx_strand_id
1 'polypeptide(L)'
;MFKEVLASDAILLKWILLDWNDDECLKILKHCKEAISRQNKKGGKVMIIDMVLMKNDKMNGEALNSTETQLFFDMLMMVLVTGKERQEEE
;
A
#
# COMPACT_ATOMS: atom_id res chain seq x y z
N MET A 1 8.73 4.66 -12.91
CA MET A 1 9.01 4.97 -11.49
C MET A 1 9.38 6.44 -11.34
N PHE A 2 8.93 7.09 -10.26
CA PHE A 2 9.22 8.51 -9.98
C PHE A 2 10.69 8.69 -9.57
N LYS A 3 11.25 9.88 -9.88
CA LYS A 3 12.63 10.23 -9.54
C LYS A 3 12.78 10.69 -8.09
N GLU A 4 11.77 11.38 -7.55
CA GLU A 4 11.85 12.01 -6.24
C GLU A 4 10.44 12.32 -5.71
N VAL A 5 10.29 12.33 -4.39
CA VAL A 5 9.13 12.88 -3.68
C VAL A 5 9.56 14.18 -2.99
N LEU A 6 8.75 15.22 -3.04
CA LEU A 6 9.08 16.51 -2.41
C LEU A 6 9.15 16.40 -0.88
N ALA A 7 10.02 17.19 -0.25
CA ALA A 7 10.10 17.26 1.20
C ALA A 7 8.73 17.59 1.81
N SER A 8 8.26 16.78 2.77
CA SER A 8 6.90 16.87 3.32
C SER A 8 6.84 16.30 4.75
N ASP A 9 5.96 16.85 5.59
CA ASP A 9 5.75 16.37 6.97
C ASP A 9 4.97 15.04 7.01
N ALA A 10 4.10 14.82 6.02
CA ALA A 10 3.37 13.59 5.83
C ALA A 10 3.18 13.27 4.34
N ILE A 11 3.09 11.98 4.02
CA ILE A 11 2.82 11.48 2.67
C ILE A 11 1.62 10.54 2.75
N LEU A 12 0.64 10.72 1.86
CA LEU A 12 -0.50 9.83 1.70
C LEU A 12 -0.36 9.04 0.40
N LEU A 13 -0.37 7.71 0.51
CA LEU A 13 -0.37 6.77 -0.61
C LEU A 13 -1.73 6.09 -0.64
N LYS A 14 -2.65 6.61 -1.47
CA LYS A 14 -4.00 6.05 -1.62
C LYS A 14 -4.08 5.30 -2.94
N TRP A 15 -4.33 3.98 -2.89
CA TRP A 15 -4.43 3.12 -4.07
C TRP A 15 -3.16 3.19 -4.92
N ILE A 16 -2.00 3.14 -4.26
CA ILE A 16 -0.70 3.25 -4.93
C ILE A 16 0.07 1.95 -4.82
N LEU A 17 0.22 1.36 -3.63
CA LEU A 17 1.14 0.23 -3.46
C LEU A 17 0.56 -1.09 -3.99
N LEU A 18 -0.77 -1.21 -4.06
CA LEU A 18 -1.45 -2.33 -4.73
C LEU A 18 -1.12 -2.48 -6.22
N ASP A 19 -0.63 -1.42 -6.89
CA ASP A 19 -0.25 -1.47 -8.31
C ASP A 19 1.14 -2.06 -8.57
N TRP A 20 1.97 -2.21 -7.53
CA TRP A 20 3.39 -2.54 -7.68
C TRP A 20 3.77 -3.84 -6.96
N ASN A 21 4.78 -4.53 -7.48
CA ASN A 21 5.39 -5.65 -6.76
C ASN A 21 6.21 -5.14 -5.56
N ASP A 22 6.64 -6.07 -4.71
CA ASP A 22 7.28 -5.75 -3.42
C ASP A 22 8.59 -4.95 -3.59
N ASP A 23 9.41 -5.27 -4.60
CA ASP A 23 10.65 -4.54 -4.89
C ASP A 23 10.40 -3.08 -5.29
N GLU A 24 9.33 -2.83 -6.05
CA GLU A 24 8.93 -1.49 -6.47
C GLU A 24 8.25 -0.71 -5.34
N CYS A 25 7.41 -1.36 -4.53
CA CYS A 25 6.87 -0.80 -3.29
C CYS A 25 7.99 -0.32 -2.36
N LEU A 26 9.04 -1.13 -2.18
CA LEU A 26 10.21 -0.75 -1.37
C LEU A 26 10.92 0.49 -1.92
N LYS A 27 11.02 0.64 -3.25
CA LYS A 27 11.62 1.83 -3.87
C LYS A 27 10.75 3.07 -3.62
N ILE A 28 9.43 2.95 -3.74
CA ILE A 28 8.48 4.04 -3.44
C ILE A 28 8.60 4.48 -1.97
N LEU A 29 8.56 3.53 -1.04
CA LEU A 29 8.66 3.79 0.39
C LEU A 29 10.01 4.39 0.78
N LYS A 30 11.12 3.98 0.14
CA LYS A 30 12.44 4.61 0.32
C LYS A 30 12.43 6.09 -0.08
N HIS A 31 11.89 6.44 -1.23
CA HIS A 31 11.76 7.85 -1.63
C HIS A 31 10.87 8.65 -0.67
N CYS A 32 9.79 8.06 -0.16
CA CYS A 32 8.93 8.70 0.84
C CYS A 32 9.69 8.97 2.14
N LYS A 33 10.47 8.00 2.61
CA LYS A 33 11.33 8.15 3.80
C LYS A 33 12.37 9.25 3.60
N GLU A 34 13.00 9.32 2.43
CA GLU A 34 13.98 10.36 2.10
C GLU A 34 13.35 11.76 2.06
N ALA A 35 12.14 11.89 1.50
CA ALA A 35 11.39 13.14 1.48
C ALA A 35 11.06 13.64 2.90
N ILE A 36 10.54 12.76 3.76
CA ILE A 36 10.23 13.10 5.16
C ILE A 36 11.51 13.49 5.91
N SER A 37 12.59 12.73 5.73
CA SER A 37 13.87 12.96 6.42
C SER A 37 14.51 14.30 6.04
N ARG A 38 14.28 14.78 4.81
CA ARG A 38 14.74 16.09 4.34
C ARG A 38 13.94 17.25 4.94
N GLN A 39 12.64 17.05 5.21
CA GLN A 39 11.77 18.06 5.81
C GLN A 39 11.98 18.18 7.32
N ASN A 40 11.91 17.05 8.04
CA ASN A 40 11.82 17.06 9.49
C ASN A 40 12.73 16.01 10.12
N LYS A 41 13.80 16.46 10.78
CA LYS A 41 14.73 15.58 11.51
C LYS A 41 14.09 14.86 12.71
N LYS A 42 12.95 15.33 13.20
CA LYS A 42 12.17 14.67 14.27
C LYS A 42 11.26 13.56 13.74
N GLY A 43 11.23 13.34 12.42
CA GLY A 43 10.39 12.35 11.76
C GLY A 43 9.08 12.94 11.21
N GLY A 44 8.38 12.12 10.43
CA GLY A 44 7.08 12.42 9.81
C GLY A 44 6.31 11.11 9.60
N LYS A 45 5.19 11.15 8.88
CA LYS A 45 4.33 9.97 8.71
C LYS A 45 4.07 9.62 7.25
N VAL A 46 4.07 8.34 6.95
CA VAL A 46 3.50 7.81 5.70
C VAL A 46 2.18 7.15 6.07
N MET A 47 1.10 7.53 5.39
CA MET A 47 -0.23 6.95 5.52
C MET A 47 -0.55 6.20 4.24
N ILE A 48 -1.00 4.96 4.36
CA ILE A 48 -1.35 4.10 3.22
C ILE A 48 -2.86 3.81 3.31
N ILE A 49 -3.55 3.93 2.18
CA ILE A 49 -4.96 3.56 2.05
C ILE A 49 -5.07 2.64 0.83
N ASP A 50 -4.90 1.35 1.08
CA ASP A 50 -5.06 0.25 0.13
C ASP A 50 -5.99 -0.81 0.75
N MET A 51 -6.44 -1.79 -0.03
CA MET A 51 -7.16 -2.93 0.52
C MET A 51 -6.22 -3.82 1.32
N VAL A 52 -6.74 -4.37 2.42
CA VAL A 52 -6.02 -5.33 3.26
C VAL A 52 -6.79 -6.64 3.22
N LEU A 53 -6.16 -7.67 2.66
CA LEU A 53 -6.74 -9.01 2.56
C LEU A 53 -6.95 -9.58 3.97
N MET A 54 -8.20 -9.93 4.27
CA MET A 54 -8.56 -10.57 5.54
C MET A 54 -8.12 -12.04 5.53
N LYS A 55 -7.44 -12.49 6.60
CA LYS A 55 -7.22 -13.92 6.84
C LYS A 55 -8.55 -14.60 7.20
N ASN A 56 -8.72 -15.84 6.71
CA ASN A 56 -9.90 -16.67 7.00
C ASN A 56 -10.19 -16.80 8.50
N ASP A 57 -9.16 -16.79 9.36
CA ASP A 57 -9.31 -16.95 10.80
C ASP A 57 -9.88 -15.70 11.51
N LYS A 58 -9.92 -14.55 10.81
CA LYS A 58 -10.50 -13.28 11.30
C LYS A 58 -11.88 -12.98 10.71
N MET A 59 -12.48 -13.91 9.94
CA MET A 59 -13.81 -13.73 9.37
C MET A 59 -14.90 -13.74 10.45
N ASN A 60 -15.45 -12.58 10.77
CA ASN A 60 -16.78 -12.46 11.37
C ASN A 60 -17.84 -12.35 10.25
N GLY A 61 -19.14 -12.40 10.60
CA GLY A 61 -20.23 -12.40 9.61
C GLY A 61 -20.28 -11.19 8.66
N GLU A 62 -19.68 -10.05 9.04
CA GLU A 62 -19.56 -8.87 8.16
C GLU A 62 -18.36 -8.97 7.20
N ALA A 63 -17.24 -9.57 7.63
CA ALA A 63 -16.06 -9.79 6.79
C ALA A 63 -16.36 -10.69 5.60
N LEU A 64 -17.25 -11.68 5.76
CA LEU A 64 -17.70 -12.59 4.69
C LEU A 64 -18.30 -11.85 3.49
N ASN A 65 -18.96 -10.71 3.73
CA ASN A 65 -19.65 -9.95 2.69
C ASN A 65 -18.71 -9.17 1.77
N SER A 66 -17.43 -9.02 2.12
CA SER A 66 -16.45 -8.25 1.34
C SER A 66 -15.37 -9.09 0.68
N THR A 67 -15.32 -10.39 0.96
CA THR A 67 -14.28 -11.30 0.46
C THR A 67 -14.33 -11.44 -1.06
N GLU A 68 -15.53 -11.51 -1.66
CA GLU A 68 -15.68 -11.56 -3.11
C GLU A 68 -15.07 -10.31 -3.77
N THR A 69 -15.31 -9.12 -3.20
CA THR A 69 -14.73 -7.86 -3.67
C THR A 69 -13.21 -7.86 -3.52
N GLN A 70 -12.67 -8.29 -2.38
CA GLN A 70 -11.23 -8.36 -2.15
C GLN A 70 -10.54 -9.29 -3.16
N LEU A 71 -11.10 -10.49 -3.38
CA LEU A 71 -10.57 -11.44 -4.37
C LEU A 71 -10.71 -10.93 -5.80
N PHE A 72 -11.80 -10.23 -6.12
CA PHE A 72 -11.97 -9.58 -7.42
C PHE A 72 -10.88 -8.54 -7.68
N PHE A 73 -10.57 -7.71 -6.68
CA PHE A 73 -9.49 -6.72 -6.81
C PHE A 73 -8.11 -7.35 -6.88
N ASP A 74 -7.85 -8.42 -6.14
CA ASP A 74 -6.58 -9.14 -6.25
C ASP A 74 -6.38 -9.73 -7.66
N MET A 75 -7.42 -10.34 -8.22
CA MET A 75 -7.40 -10.76 -9.64
C MET A 75 -7.24 -9.59 -10.60
N LEU A 76 -7.88 -8.46 -10.32
CA LEU A 76 -7.76 -7.25 -11.13
C LEU A 76 -6.32 -6.74 -11.14
N MET A 77 -5.65 -6.71 -9.98
CA MET A 77 -4.25 -6.31 -9.86
C MET A 77 -3.33 -7.26 -10.61
N MET A 78 -3.59 -8.57 -10.54
CA MET A 78 -2.84 -9.58 -11.30
C MET A 78 -2.95 -9.41 -12.82
N VAL A 79 -4.08 -8.92 -13.33
CA VAL A 79 -4.35 -8.77 -14.77
C VAL A 79 -3.86 -7.43 -15.32
N LEU A 80 -4.09 -6.33 -14.59
CA LEU A 80 -3.86 -4.98 -15.11
C LEU A 80 -2.44 -4.46 -14.84
N VAL A 81 -1.82 -4.93 -13.77
CA VAL A 81 -0.55 -4.39 -13.25
C VAL A 81 0.33 -5.54 -12.73
N THR A 82 1.50 -5.21 -12.19
CA THR A 82 2.42 -6.21 -11.60
C THR A 82 2.27 -6.30 -10.08
N GLY A 83 1.19 -5.74 -9.55
CA GLY A 83 0.92 -5.64 -8.12
C GLY A 83 0.07 -6.78 -7.58
N LYS A 84 -0.39 -6.60 -6.34
CA LYS A 84 -1.23 -7.54 -5.59
C LYS A 84 -1.91 -6.83 -4.43
N GLU A 85 -3.05 -7.35 -4.01
CA GLU A 85 -3.57 -7.01 -2.68
C GLU A 85 -2.73 -7.75 -1.62
N ARG A 86 -2.57 -7.14 -0.44
CA ARG A 86 -1.67 -7.64 0.61
C ARG A 86 -2.42 -7.90 1.91
N GLN A 87 -1.95 -8.89 2.67
CA GLN A 87 -2.37 -9.08 4.05
C GLN A 87 -1.66 -8.07 4.97
N GLU A 88 -2.18 -7.88 6.18
CA GLU A 88 -1.61 -6.93 7.15
C GLU A 88 -0.13 -7.22 7.50
N GLU A 89 0.28 -8.50 7.46
CA GLU A 89 1.63 -8.91 7.82
C GLU A 89 2.67 -8.82 6.68
N GLU A 90 2.22 -8.57 5.44
CA GLU A 90 3.08 -8.34 4.27
C GLU A 90 3.46 -6.87 4.13
#